data_AF-A0A1L9WJ13-F1
#
_entry.id   AF-A0A1L9WJ13-F1
#
_cell.length_a   1.000
_cell.length_b   1.000
_cell.length_c   1.000
_cell.angle_alpha   90.00
_cell.angle_beta   90.00
_cell.angle_gamma   90.00
#
_symmetry.space_group_name_H-M   'P 1'
#
loop_
_entity.id
_entity.type
_entity.pdbx_description
1 polymer ?
#
loop_
_entity_poly.entity_id
_entity_poly.type
_entity_poly.pdbx_seq_one_letter_code
_entity_poly.pdbx_strand_id
1 'polypeptide(L)'
;MYDEIYAGNSRKRNKDPVFVSSFASPFSVIPTIDHDLHRARRSLLNPFFSKKAVMELSTVIQEKITRLPWHLERFYADGTVIALHTAFINLTGDTITHYLYSQRQGLPI
;
A
#
# COMPACT_ATOMS: atom_id res chain seq x y z
N MET A 1 -3.17 -30.96 9.50
CA MET A 1 -3.21 -30.21 8.22
C MET A 1 -3.72 -28.78 8.40
N TYR A 2 -4.91 -28.54 8.96
CA TYR A 2 -5.43 -27.17 9.19
C TYR A 2 -4.53 -26.34 10.12
N ASP A 3 -4.21 -26.84 11.31
CA ASP A 3 -3.33 -26.15 12.26
C ASP A 3 -1.90 -25.98 11.71
N GLU A 4 -1.52 -26.79 10.72
CA GLU A 4 -0.23 -26.71 10.06
C GLU A 4 -0.20 -25.69 8.91
N ILE A 5 -1.35 -25.23 8.40
CA ILE A 5 -1.42 -24.16 7.40
C ILE A 5 -1.78 -22.83 8.08
N TYR A 6 -2.61 -22.89 9.12
CA TYR A 6 -3.13 -21.71 9.85
C TYR A 6 -2.54 -21.52 11.26
N ALA A 7 -1.44 -22.20 11.64
CA ALA A 7 -0.81 -21.93 12.95
C ALA A 7 -0.49 -20.44 13.14
N GLY A 8 -0.48 -20.02 14.40
CA GLY A 8 -0.11 -18.67 14.81
C GLY A 8 1.31 -18.26 14.41
N ASN A 9 1.54 -16.96 14.55
CA ASN A 9 2.73 -16.23 14.09
C ASN A 9 4.08 -16.68 14.69
N SER A 10 4.08 -17.64 15.63
CA SER A 10 5.28 -18.21 16.25
C SER A 10 5.96 -19.28 15.40
N ARG A 11 5.29 -19.83 14.37
CA ARG A 11 5.85 -20.90 13.54
C ARG A 11 6.46 -20.37 12.24
N LYS A 12 7.76 -20.58 12.06
CA LYS A 12 8.50 -20.26 10.82
C LYS A 12 8.01 -21.12 9.66
N ARG A 13 7.63 -20.47 8.54
CA ARG A 13 7.17 -21.12 7.31
C ARG A 13 7.60 -20.34 6.08
N ASN A 14 8.02 -21.08 5.06
CA ASN A 14 8.23 -20.52 3.74
C ASN A 14 6.88 -20.29 3.04
N LYS A 15 6.83 -19.33 2.12
CA LYS A 15 5.65 -19.12 1.27
C LYS A 15 5.50 -20.29 0.30
N ASP A 16 4.27 -20.55 -0.14
CA ASP A 16 4.00 -21.52 -1.20
C ASP A 16 4.58 -21.04 -2.54
N PRO A 17 5.49 -21.81 -3.18
CA PRO A 17 6.02 -21.49 -4.52
C PRO A 17 4.95 -21.21 -5.57
N VAL A 18 3.81 -21.92 -5.52
CA VAL A 18 2.72 -21.76 -6.49
C VAL A 18 2.00 -20.43 -6.29
N PHE A 19 1.81 -20.03 -5.03
CA PHE A 19 1.25 -18.71 -4.72
C PHE A 19 2.18 -17.58 -5.19
N VAL A 20 3.50 -17.71 -4.94
CA VAL A 20 4.42 -16.63 -5.26
C VAL A 20 4.76 -16.53 -6.75
N SER A 21 4.58 -17.59 -7.55
CA SER A 21 4.90 -17.57 -8.99
C SER A 21 4.06 -16.57 -9.79
N SER A 22 2.92 -16.16 -9.26
CA SER A 22 2.02 -15.18 -9.90
C SER A 22 2.52 -13.74 -9.82
N PHE A 23 3.54 -13.43 -9.01
CA PHE A 23 4.07 -12.08 -8.89
C PHE A 23 5.16 -11.81 -9.94
N ALA A 24 4.97 -10.79 -10.77
CA ALA A 24 5.92 -10.36 -11.81
C ALA A 24 7.19 -9.65 -11.27
N SER A 25 7.58 -9.88 -10.01
CA SER A 25 8.72 -9.20 -9.38
C SER A 25 9.51 -10.15 -8.46
N PRO A 26 10.21 -11.15 -9.03
CA PRO A 26 10.77 -12.28 -8.29
C PRO A 26 11.78 -11.90 -7.20
N PHE A 27 12.42 -10.73 -7.31
CA PHE A 27 13.41 -10.24 -6.35
C PHE A 27 12.86 -9.30 -5.29
N SER A 28 11.56 -8.95 -5.35
CA SER A 28 10.93 -8.07 -4.35
C SER A 28 10.63 -8.79 -3.03
N VAL A 29 10.18 -8.02 -2.03
CA VAL A 29 9.79 -8.55 -0.71
C VAL A 29 8.65 -9.57 -0.83
N ILE A 30 7.66 -9.30 -1.70
CA ILE A 30 6.41 -10.05 -1.73
C ILE A 30 6.61 -11.53 -2.13
N PRO A 31 7.30 -11.88 -3.24
CA PRO A 31 7.50 -13.27 -3.62
C PRO A 31 8.69 -13.95 -2.95
N THR A 32 9.34 -13.32 -1.95
CA THR A 32 10.42 -13.96 -1.21
C THR A 32 9.88 -15.19 -0.45
N ILE A 33 10.29 -16.39 -0.88
CA ILE A 33 9.82 -17.67 -0.34
C ILE A 33 10.39 -17.94 1.06
N ASP A 34 11.70 -17.77 1.24
CA ASP A 34 12.36 -18.03 2.51
C ASP A 34 11.88 -17.05 3.59
N HIS A 35 11.45 -17.59 4.73
CA HIS A 35 10.90 -16.80 5.83
C HIS A 35 11.87 -15.76 6.40
N ASP A 36 13.14 -16.14 6.62
CA ASP A 36 14.08 -15.25 7.31
C ASP A 36 14.54 -14.14 6.37
N LEU A 37 14.76 -14.48 5.09
CA LEU A 37 15.02 -13.49 4.05
C LEU A 37 13.83 -12.55 3.85
N HIS A 38 12.60 -13.09 3.84
CA HIS A 38 11.39 -12.27 3.78
C HIS A 38 11.30 -11.32 4.96
N ARG A 39 11.54 -11.82 6.19
CA ARG A 39 11.55 -11.01 7.42
C ARG A 39 12.60 -9.90 7.36
N ALA A 40 13.82 -10.22 6.93
CA ALA A 40 14.91 -9.25 6.78
C ALA A 40 14.59 -8.19 5.72
N ARG A 41 14.03 -8.58 4.57
CA ARG A 41 13.62 -7.63 3.52
C ARG A 41 12.44 -6.75 3.96
N ARG A 42 11.46 -7.33 4.66
CA ARG A 42 10.27 -6.63 5.14
C ARG A 42 10.59 -5.65 6.28
N SER A 43 11.59 -5.95 7.11
CA SER A 43 11.98 -5.08 8.24
C SER A 43 12.49 -3.71 7.78
N LEU A 44 13.16 -3.66 6.62
CA LEU A 44 13.58 -2.40 5.99
C LEU A 44 12.40 -1.48 5.65
N LEU A 45 11.20 -2.03 5.47
CA LEU A 45 9.98 -1.27 5.20
C LEU A 45 9.25 -0.81 6.47
N ASN A 46 9.63 -1.30 7.67
CA ASN A 46 8.93 -0.98 8.92
C ASN A 46 8.79 0.53 9.21
N PRO A 47 9.79 1.40 8.94
CA PRO A 47 9.65 2.83 9.18
C PRO A 47 8.45 3.44 8.42
N PHE A 48 8.21 2.99 7.18
CA PHE A 48 7.09 3.38 6.34
C PHE A 48 5.73 2.85 6.82
N PHE A 49 5.68 2.00 7.84
CA PHE A 49 4.43 1.49 8.40
C PHE A 49 4.37 1.66 9.92
N SER A 50 5.20 2.57 10.47
CA SER A 50 5.16 2.93 11.87
C SER A 50 3.88 3.72 12.19
N LYS A 51 3.41 3.64 13.45
CA LYS A 51 2.25 4.45 13.89
C LYS A 51 2.44 5.93 13.58
N LYS A 52 3.65 6.46 13.79
CA LYS A 52 4.00 7.85 13.48
C LYS A 52 3.82 8.15 11.99
N ALA A 53 4.42 7.34 11.11
CA ALA A 53 4.33 7.55 9.67
C ALA A 53 2.87 7.46 9.15
N VAL A 54 2.07 6.55 9.70
CA VAL A 54 0.64 6.43 9.38
C VAL A 54 -0.13 7.68 9.84
N MET A 55 0.15 8.19 11.03
CA MET A 55 -0.49 9.41 11.54
C MET A 55 -0.11 10.65 10.71
N GLU A 56 1.15 10.78 10.29
CA GLU A 56 1.59 11.86 9.40
C GLU A 56 0.90 11.80 8.03
N LEU A 57 0.65 10.60 7.51
CA LEU A 57 -0.08 10.41 6.26
C LEU A 57 -1.58 10.80 6.37
N SER A 58 -2.15 10.77 7.58
CA SER A 58 -3.57 11.12 7.79
C SER A 58 -3.91 12.51 7.26
N THR A 59 -3.06 13.51 7.49
CA THR A 59 -3.28 14.88 7.01
C THR A 59 -3.35 14.94 5.49
N VAL A 60 -2.43 14.26 4.80
CA VAL A 60 -2.41 14.18 3.33
C VAL A 60 -3.67 13.50 2.79
N ILE A 61 -4.11 12.42 3.45
CA ILE A 61 -5.35 11.73 3.08
C ILE A 61 -6.54 12.68 3.21
N GLN A 62 -6.64 13.42 4.32
CA GLN A 62 -7.72 14.38 4.52
C GLN A 62 -7.70 15.48 3.45
N GLU A 63 -6.54 16.06 3.14
CA GLU A 63 -6.39 17.07 2.07
C GLU A 63 -6.84 16.58 0.69
N LYS A 64 -6.69 15.28 0.40
CA LYS A 64 -7.14 14.70 -0.87
C LYS A 64 -8.63 14.37 -0.83
N ILE A 65 -9.14 13.88 0.30
CA ILE A 65 -10.57 13.62 0.50
C ILE A 65 -11.39 14.90 0.37
N THR A 66 -10.93 16.03 0.92
CA THR A 66 -11.67 17.30 0.84
C THR A 66 -11.88 17.80 -0.59
N ARG A 67 -11.10 17.32 -1.57
CA ARG A 67 -11.27 17.63 -3.00
C ARG A 67 -12.35 16.78 -3.66
N LEU A 68 -12.66 15.61 -3.11
CA LEU A 68 -13.63 14.69 -3.71
C LEU A 68 -15.04 15.31 -3.82
N PRO A 69 -15.61 15.97 -2.77
CA PRO A 69 -16.89 16.66 -2.89
C PRO A 69 -16.91 17.70 -4.02
N TRP A 70 -15.85 18.50 -4.15
CA TRP A 70 -15.74 19.50 -5.22
C TRP A 70 -15.83 18.86 -6.62
N HIS A 71 -15.15 17.73 -6.82
CA HIS A 71 -15.26 16.98 -8.08
C HIS A 71 -16.67 16.44 -8.30
N LEU A 72 -17.29 15.86 -7.27
CA LEU A 72 -18.64 15.29 -7.36
C LEU A 72 -19.70 16.36 -7.69
N GLU A 73 -19.62 17.52 -7.05
CA GLU A 73 -20.52 18.66 -7.30
C GLU A 73 -20.40 19.15 -8.74
N ARG A 74 -19.17 19.21 -9.27
CA ARG A 74 -18.93 19.59 -10.67
C ARG A 74 -19.55 18.57 -11.64
N PHE A 75 -19.34 17.27 -11.43
CA PHE A 75 -19.94 16.26 -12.29
C PHE A 75 -21.47 16.26 -12.22
N TYR A 76 -22.03 16.54 -11.05
CA TYR A 76 -23.46 16.73 -10.88
C TYR A 76 -23.98 17.93 -11.69
N ALA A 77 -23.32 19.09 -11.60
CA ALA A 77 -23.67 20.28 -12.37
C ALA A 77 -23.56 20.05 -13.88
N ASP A 78 -22.56 19.29 -14.31
CA ASP A 78 -22.32 18.92 -15.72
C ASP A 78 -23.23 17.78 -16.21
N GLY A 79 -24.12 17.23 -15.36
CA GLY A 79 -25.01 16.11 -15.70
C GLY A 79 -24.28 14.82 -16.08
N THR A 80 -23.02 14.68 -15.67
CA THR A 80 -22.12 13.61 -16.10
C THR A 80 -22.21 12.41 -15.16
N VAL A 81 -22.45 11.22 -15.72
CA VAL A 81 -22.39 9.96 -14.96
C VAL A 81 -20.93 9.59 -14.71
N ILE A 82 -20.58 9.36 -13.45
CA ILE A 82 -19.24 8.95 -13.04
C ILE A 82 -19.24 7.58 -12.40
N ALA A 83 -18.14 6.86 -12.59
CA ALA A 83 -17.91 5.61 -11.89
C ALA A 83 -17.12 5.89 -10.61
N LEU A 84 -17.76 5.74 -9.45
CA LEU A 84 -17.14 6.05 -8.15
C LEU A 84 -15.85 5.26 -7.88
N HIS A 85 -15.76 4.02 -8.39
CA HIS A 85 -14.55 3.20 -8.24
C HIS A 85 -13.32 3.90 -8.84
N THR A 86 -13.47 4.60 -9.98
CA THR A 86 -12.39 5.35 -10.61
C THR A 86 -11.92 6.51 -9.73
N ALA A 87 -12.86 7.23 -9.10
CA ALA A 87 -12.53 8.31 -8.19
C ALA A 87 -11.73 7.81 -6.96
N PHE A 88 -12.12 6.67 -6.39
CA PHE A 88 -11.40 6.06 -5.25
C PHE A 88 -10.03 5.48 -5.63
N ILE A 89 -9.90 4.88 -6.82
CA ILE A 89 -8.60 4.43 -7.34
C ILE A 89 -7.65 5.62 -7.50
N ASN A 90 -8.12 6.72 -8.09
CA ASN A 90 -7.31 7.93 -8.25
C ASN A 90 -6.91 8.53 -6.91
N LEU A 91 -7.85 8.67 -5.97
CA LEU A 91 -7.57 9.15 -4.61
C LEU A 91 -6.49 8.32 -3.92
N THR A 92 -6.60 6.99 -4.03
CA THR A 92 -5.64 6.05 -3.43
C THR A 92 -4.29 6.11 -4.14
N GLY A 93 -4.27 6.15 -5.47
CA GLY A 93 -3.07 6.26 -6.28
C GLY A 93 -2.29 7.54 -5.99
N ASP A 94 -2.98 8.67 -5.92
CA ASP A 94 -2.42 9.96 -5.56
C ASP A 94 -1.86 9.98 -4.13
N THR A 95 -2.53 9.30 -3.20
CA THR A 95 -2.08 9.15 -1.81
C THR A 95 -0.81 8.30 -1.73
N ILE A 96 -0.79 7.13 -2.38
CA ILE A 96 0.38 6.24 -2.42
C ILE A 96 1.56 6.93 -3.08
N THR A 97 1.35 7.59 -4.22
CA THR A 97 2.39 8.32 -4.94
C THR A 97 2.96 9.43 -4.08
N HIS A 98 2.11 10.24 -3.45
CA HIS A 98 2.58 11.25 -2.51
C HIS A 98 3.38 10.61 -1.37
N TYR A 99 2.89 9.53 -0.76
CA TYR A 99 3.58 8.89 0.35
C TYR A 99 4.97 8.36 -0.02
N LEU A 100 5.10 7.70 -1.17
CA LEU A 100 6.36 7.09 -1.61
C LEU A 100 7.40 8.11 -2.07
N TYR A 101 6.98 9.21 -2.69
CA TYR A 101 7.89 10.17 -3.32
C TYR A 101 8.05 11.49 -2.55
N SER A 102 7.10 11.88 -1.69
CA SER A 102 7.19 13.11 -0.88
C SER A 102 8.16 12.96 0.31
N GLN A 103 8.41 11.74 0.78
CA GLN A 103 9.44 11.47 1.80
C GLN A 103 10.89 11.61 1.30
N ARG A 104 11.11 11.93 0.01
CA ARG A 104 12.45 12.16 -0.58
C ARG A 104 12.96 13.60 -0.47
N GLN A 105 12.50 14.42 0.48
CA GLN A 105 13.07 15.76 0.74
C GLN A 105 14.38 15.77 1.57
N GLY A 106 15.12 14.64 1.65
CA GLY A 106 16.25 14.47 2.56
C GLY A 106 17.61 14.17 1.91
N LEU A 107 17.78 14.29 0.59
CA LEU A 107 19.08 14.09 -0.06
C LEU A 107 19.44 15.31 -0.90
N PRO A 108 20.54 16.02 -0.58
CA PRO A 108 21.07 17.05 -1.46
C PRO A 108 21.63 16.39 -2.73
N ILE A 109 21.32 16.99 -3.86
CA ILE A 109 22.03 16.81 -5.13
C ILE A 109 23.45 17.34 -4.99
#